data_AF-A0A3M1QXQ6-F1
#
_entry.id   AF-A0A3M1QXQ6-F1
#
_cell.length_a   1.000
_cell.length_b   1.000
_cell.length_c   1.000
_cell.angle_alpha   90.00
_cell.angle_beta   90.00
_cell.angle_gamma   90.00
#
_symmetry.space_group_name_H-M   'P 1'
#
loop_
_entity.id
_entity.type
_entity.pdbx_description
1 polymer ?
#
loop_
_entity_poly.entity_id
_entity_poly.type
_entity_poly.pdbx_seq_one_letter_code
_entity_poly.pdbx_strand_id
1 'polypeptide(L)'
;MLAMRKRTHSQLIAMLLASAATSVPLRAQPDDRAAAVESSDAPRPLRTDSPAPYVHRITLYDHDGVAIAPDDEPAQPYSPMRTCGKCHEVGLIAKGWHFNAGMPDVDDGRPGEPWWLVDRESGLTLPISARDWPGAVHPDEVGLSAWELTQRFGRHTPGGGFAAPAQSQIDASPHAMRWEISGPREIDCLMCHTGAAGFYDPAEAARQIDAENLRWAATAAAGLAVIRGEARKVPDDFDPYAPPNPDFPEQTMPVVEYDPSRFDADDRVVFDITRRPPAERCLYCHGFREVGPRALPDWLAPVDVHLAAGMTCTDCHRNGVDHNITRGYAGAHPNAAADRLTCSGCHLGPDSDAGAPGAGAGDRGAPVPAHRGLPPVHFERLSCTACHSGPSPETYTRRFQTAMSHGLGLPTRERRDDDPPEIVAPVFARRGDGKIAPHRMVWPTRGAPDAAPPPDVDL
;
A
#
# COMPACT_ATOMS: atom_id res chain seq x y z
N MET A 1 21.43 49.81 -61.60
CA MET A 1 22.63 50.65 -61.66
C MET A 1 23.83 49.78 -61.30
N LEU A 2 24.77 49.73 -62.24
CA LEU A 2 26.22 49.49 -62.12
C LEU A 2 26.71 48.38 -61.17
N ALA A 3 27.25 47.26 -61.70
CA ALA A 3 28.62 47.11 -62.25
C ALA A 3 29.57 46.59 -61.15
N MET A 4 30.51 45.68 -61.38
CA MET A 4 31.07 45.02 -62.56
C MET A 4 31.89 43.83 -62.02
N ARG A 5 31.78 42.62 -62.60
CA ARG A 5 32.79 41.97 -63.49
C ARG A 5 34.16 41.74 -62.79
N LYS A 6 34.84 40.58 -62.88
CA LYS A 6 34.81 39.46 -63.84
C LYS A 6 35.88 38.41 -63.43
N ARG A 7 35.62 37.14 -63.81
CA ARG A 7 36.55 36.14 -64.42
C ARG A 7 37.65 35.54 -63.50
N THR A 8 38.05 34.27 -63.60
CA THR A 8 37.89 33.21 -64.63
C THR A 8 38.45 31.89 -64.08
N HIS A 9 37.92 30.76 -64.57
CA HIS A 9 38.57 29.47 -64.91
C HIS A 9 39.36 28.76 -63.77
N SER A 10 39.25 27.46 -63.52
CA SER A 10 39.24 26.31 -64.42
C SER A 10 39.19 25.03 -63.56
N GLN A 11 38.54 23.97 -64.06
CA GLN A 11 38.97 22.54 -63.93
C GLN A 11 39.03 21.91 -62.51
N LEU A 12 38.96 20.61 -62.25
CA LEU A 12 38.48 19.38 -62.89
C LEU A 12 38.39 18.37 -61.71
N ILE A 13 37.38 17.49 -61.73
CA ILE A 13 37.41 16.05 -61.40
C ILE A 13 38.26 15.54 -60.20
N ALA A 14 37.53 15.07 -59.19
CA ALA A 14 37.57 13.78 -58.48
C ALA A 14 38.87 13.08 -58.01
N MET A 15 38.69 12.43 -56.86
CA MET A 15 39.31 11.20 -56.33
C MET A 15 40.41 11.28 -55.24
N LEU A 16 40.02 10.67 -54.12
CA LEU A 16 40.73 9.73 -53.23
C LEU A 16 42.08 10.06 -52.59
N LEU A 17 42.02 9.93 -51.25
CA LEU A 17 42.89 9.20 -50.33
C LEU A 17 44.16 9.87 -49.75
N ALA A 18 44.18 9.71 -48.42
CA ALA A 18 45.30 9.47 -47.53
C ALA A 18 45.89 10.68 -46.81
N SER A 19 45.61 10.75 -45.51
CA SER A 19 46.59 11.19 -44.50
C SER A 19 46.23 10.54 -43.17
N ALA A 20 47.18 9.74 -42.68
CA ALA A 20 47.12 9.01 -41.42
C ALA A 20 47.07 9.96 -40.22
N ALA A 21 46.29 9.60 -39.19
CA ALA A 21 46.55 10.03 -37.83
C ALA A 21 46.24 8.87 -36.88
N THR A 22 47.26 8.56 -36.10
CA THR A 22 47.40 7.45 -35.16
C THR A 22 46.37 7.46 -34.04
N SER A 23 45.96 6.25 -33.68
CA SER A 23 45.10 5.86 -32.57
C SER A 23 45.57 6.36 -31.19
N VAL A 24 44.66 6.98 -30.45
CA VAL A 24 44.63 6.98 -28.97
C VAL A 24 43.18 6.70 -28.56
N PRO A 25 42.90 5.66 -27.75
CA PRO A 25 41.55 5.41 -27.27
C PRO A 25 41.21 6.48 -26.22
N LEU A 26 40.18 7.28 -26.49
CA LEU A 26 39.61 8.18 -25.51
C LEU A 26 38.92 7.32 -24.44
N ARG A 27 39.63 7.10 -23.34
CA ARG A 27 39.11 6.48 -22.12
C ARG A 27 37.95 7.37 -21.67
N ALA A 28 36.73 6.85 -21.75
CA ALA A 28 35.54 7.52 -21.24
C ALA A 28 35.81 7.93 -19.79
N GLN A 29 35.76 9.23 -19.51
CA GLN A 29 35.76 9.72 -18.15
C GLN A 29 34.47 9.24 -17.49
N PRO A 30 34.52 8.68 -16.26
CA PRO A 30 33.31 8.36 -15.54
C PRO A 30 32.56 9.68 -15.29
N ASP A 31 31.28 9.69 -15.65
CA ASP A 31 30.37 10.81 -15.40
C ASP A 31 30.39 11.16 -13.90
N ASP A 32 30.71 12.42 -13.59
CA ASP A 32 30.64 13.04 -12.26
C ASP A 32 29.20 13.22 -11.75
N ARG A 33 28.30 12.26 -12.00
CA ARG A 33 26.92 12.22 -11.47
C ARG A 33 26.69 11.08 -10.48
N ALA A 34 27.73 10.62 -9.81
CA ALA A 34 27.64 9.62 -8.75
C ALA A 34 28.60 9.90 -7.59
N ALA A 35 28.39 11.02 -6.90
CA ALA A 35 28.87 11.22 -5.54
C ALA A 35 28.11 12.38 -4.89
N ALA A 36 26.83 12.17 -4.61
CA ALA A 36 26.23 12.89 -3.50
C ALA A 36 26.96 12.38 -2.25
N VAL A 37 27.91 13.16 -1.76
CA VAL A 37 28.50 12.96 -0.44
C VAL A 37 27.37 13.26 0.54
N GLU A 38 26.67 12.22 0.98
CA GLU A 38 25.82 12.27 2.16
C GLU A 38 26.72 12.64 3.34
N SER A 39 26.68 13.91 3.77
CA SER A 39 27.06 14.24 5.14
C SER A 39 25.90 13.82 6.03
N SER A 40 26.01 12.67 6.70
CA SER A 40 25.10 12.34 7.78
C SER A 40 25.90 11.89 9.00
N ASP A 41 25.94 12.74 10.03
CA ASP A 41 26.27 12.35 11.41
C ASP A 41 25.22 11.37 12.00
N ALA A 42 24.20 10.99 11.23
CA ALA A 42 23.30 9.90 11.58
C ALA A 42 24.04 8.55 11.51
N PRO A 43 23.94 7.70 12.53
CA PRO A 43 24.47 6.34 12.46
C PRO A 43 23.89 5.62 11.24
N ARG A 44 24.76 5.03 10.42
CA ARG A 44 24.30 4.20 9.31
C ARG A 44 23.47 3.04 9.85
N PRO A 45 22.35 2.68 9.20
CA PRO A 45 21.54 1.53 9.61
C PRO A 45 22.37 0.26 9.66
N LEU A 46 22.03 -0.64 10.58
CA LEU A 46 22.64 -1.97 10.64
C LEU A 46 22.35 -2.73 9.33
N ARG A 47 23.39 -3.23 8.68
CA ARG A 47 23.31 -3.99 7.44
C ARG A 47 24.21 -5.21 7.52
N THR A 48 23.73 -6.33 6.99
CA THR A 48 24.54 -7.55 6.80
C THR A 48 25.20 -7.60 5.42
N ASP A 49 24.73 -6.76 4.48
CA ASP A 49 25.06 -6.77 3.05
C ASP A 49 24.94 -8.16 2.38
N SER A 50 24.25 -9.08 3.03
CA SER A 50 24.00 -10.43 2.54
C SER A 50 22.70 -10.47 1.75
N PRO A 51 22.66 -11.19 0.62
CA PRO A 51 21.41 -11.50 -0.05
C PRO A 51 20.59 -12.55 0.73
N ALA A 52 21.18 -13.24 1.71
CA ALA A 52 20.47 -14.18 2.57
C ALA A 52 19.66 -13.44 3.65
N PRO A 53 18.53 -14.00 4.09
CA PRO A 53 17.75 -13.44 5.19
C PRO A 53 18.60 -13.26 6.45
N TYR A 54 18.50 -12.08 7.08
CA TYR A 54 19.04 -11.87 8.42
C TYR A 54 18.09 -12.49 9.45
N VAL A 55 18.65 -13.22 10.42
CA VAL A 55 17.87 -13.77 11.53
C VAL A 55 17.55 -12.66 12.52
N HIS A 56 16.28 -12.28 12.60
CA HIS A 56 15.81 -11.25 13.52
C HIS A 56 15.57 -11.86 14.91
N ARG A 57 16.63 -11.97 15.70
CA ARG A 57 16.57 -12.29 17.13
C ARG A 57 16.72 -11.01 17.94
N ILE A 58 15.62 -10.50 18.49
CA ILE A 58 15.51 -9.11 18.94
C ILE A 58 14.93 -9.05 20.36
N THR A 59 15.49 -8.19 21.21
CA THR A 59 14.89 -7.77 22.47
C THR A 59 13.70 -6.87 22.19
N LEU A 60 12.52 -7.18 22.75
CA LEU A 60 11.35 -6.34 22.60
C LEU A 60 11.46 -5.09 23.47
N TYR A 61 10.90 -3.98 22.98
CA TYR A 61 10.79 -2.74 23.72
C TYR A 61 9.34 -2.27 23.76
N ASP A 62 8.92 -1.70 24.87
CA ASP A 62 7.62 -1.06 25.02
C ASP A 62 7.59 0.33 24.36
N HIS A 63 6.46 1.02 24.48
CA HIS A 63 6.23 2.34 23.88
C HIS A 63 7.10 3.45 24.48
N ASP A 64 7.54 3.28 25.74
CA ASP A 64 8.48 4.16 26.43
C ASP A 64 9.95 3.84 26.10
N GLY A 65 10.20 2.74 25.39
CA GLY A 65 11.52 2.30 24.98
C GLY A 65 12.26 1.51 26.07
N VAL A 66 11.55 1.00 27.07
CA VAL A 66 12.05 0.08 28.09
C VAL A 66 12.05 -1.33 27.51
N ALA A 67 13.10 -2.10 27.80
CA ALA A 67 13.18 -3.49 27.36
C ALA A 67 12.16 -4.33 28.12
N ILE A 68 11.46 -5.21 27.41
CA ILE A 68 10.41 -6.06 27.98
C ILE A 68 11.01 -7.42 28.35
N ALA A 69 10.77 -7.84 29.59
CA ALA A 69 10.95 -9.22 30.02
C ALA A 69 9.57 -9.94 30.05
N PRO A 70 9.52 -11.24 29.72
CA PRO A 70 8.25 -11.97 29.68
C PRO A 70 7.57 -12.12 31.05
N ASP A 71 8.31 -11.94 32.16
CA ASP A 71 7.84 -12.01 33.55
C ASP A 71 7.62 -10.63 34.21
N ASP A 72 7.64 -9.54 33.43
CA ASP A 72 7.34 -8.20 33.92
C ASP A 72 5.92 -8.13 34.54
N GLU A 73 5.81 -7.50 35.72
CA GLU A 73 4.55 -7.26 36.40
C GLU A 73 4.41 -5.77 36.82
N PRO A 74 3.54 -4.97 36.15
CA PRO A 74 2.73 -5.29 34.98
C PRO A 74 3.54 -5.24 33.67
N ALA A 75 3.35 -6.23 32.80
CA ALA A 75 3.94 -6.24 31.47
C ALA A 75 3.32 -5.19 30.54
N GLN A 76 4.17 -4.50 29.77
CA GLN A 76 3.76 -3.53 28.76
C GLN A 76 3.68 -4.16 27.36
N PRO A 77 2.80 -3.67 26.46
CA PRO A 77 2.76 -4.15 25.09
C PRO A 77 4.01 -3.71 24.32
N TYR A 78 4.46 -4.56 23.38
CA TYR A 78 5.59 -4.20 22.54
C TYR A 78 5.22 -3.05 21.60
N SER A 79 6.19 -2.17 21.36
CA SER A 79 6.14 -1.13 20.35
C SER A 79 6.92 -1.56 19.11
N PRO A 80 6.27 -1.69 17.94
CA PRO A 80 6.97 -1.86 16.67
C PRO A 80 8.00 -0.76 16.42
N MET A 81 7.68 0.50 16.75
CA MET A 81 8.54 1.64 16.44
C MET A 81 9.78 1.68 17.32
N ARG A 82 9.66 1.34 18.62
CA ARG A 82 10.80 1.29 19.54
C ARG A 82 11.65 0.03 19.36
N THR A 83 11.02 -1.09 18.99
CA THR A 83 11.71 -2.36 18.77
C THR A 83 12.43 -2.39 17.41
N CYS A 84 11.70 -2.20 16.30
CA CYS A 84 12.28 -2.23 14.96
C CYS A 84 13.11 -0.96 14.65
N GLY A 85 12.77 0.16 15.27
CA GLY A 85 13.47 1.45 15.11
C GLY A 85 14.91 1.47 15.61
N LYS A 86 15.36 0.44 16.36
CA LYS A 86 16.78 0.26 16.70
C LYS A 86 17.64 -0.05 15.47
N CYS A 87 17.04 -0.65 14.44
CA CYS A 87 17.73 -1.13 13.23
C CYS A 87 17.24 -0.44 11.96
N HIS A 88 16.01 0.07 11.94
CA HIS A 88 15.36 0.65 10.78
C HIS A 88 14.99 2.13 10.98
N GLU A 89 15.09 2.92 9.91
CA GLU A 89 14.71 4.33 9.90
C GLU A 89 13.18 4.49 9.84
N VAL A 90 12.49 4.22 10.94
CA VAL A 90 11.01 4.22 11.01
C VAL A 90 10.40 5.58 10.65
N GLY A 91 11.10 6.69 10.92
CA GLY A 91 10.66 8.02 10.48
C GLY A 91 10.71 8.24 8.97
N LEU A 92 11.57 7.51 8.25
CA LEU A 92 11.61 7.49 6.79
C LEU A 92 10.54 6.55 6.24
N ILE A 93 10.35 5.37 6.87
CA ILE A 93 9.27 4.42 6.55
C ILE A 93 7.89 5.08 6.61
N ALA A 94 7.63 5.87 7.66
CA ALA A 94 6.36 6.55 7.89
C ALA A 94 5.93 7.54 6.79
N LYS A 95 6.84 7.88 5.86
CA LYS A 95 6.54 8.78 4.73
C LYS A 95 6.00 8.05 3.51
N GLY A 96 5.96 6.71 3.53
CA GLY A 96 5.47 5.88 2.44
C GLY A 96 3.95 5.94 2.24
N TRP A 97 3.49 5.47 1.06
CA TRP A 97 2.08 5.59 0.61
C TRP A 97 1.03 4.99 1.54
N HIS A 98 1.40 3.98 2.34
CA HIS A 98 0.48 3.34 3.28
C HIS A 98 0.32 4.09 4.60
N PHE A 99 1.17 5.09 4.87
CA PHE A 99 1.25 5.78 6.17
C PHE A 99 1.02 7.29 6.06
N ASN A 100 1.14 7.84 4.85
CA ASN A 100 1.18 9.28 4.62
C ASN A 100 -0.16 9.90 4.17
N ALA A 101 -1.25 9.13 4.22
CA ALA A 101 -2.58 9.68 3.95
C ALA A 101 -2.89 10.78 4.99
N GLY A 102 -3.28 11.98 4.52
CA GLY A 102 -3.53 13.15 5.37
C GLY A 102 -2.30 13.95 5.80
N MET A 103 -1.10 13.66 5.28
CA MET A 103 0.06 14.53 5.48
C MET A 103 -0.02 15.73 4.51
N PRO A 104 0.10 16.98 4.99
CA PRO A 104 -0.20 18.20 4.21
C PRO A 104 0.77 18.49 3.05
N ASP A 105 1.94 17.86 3.03
CA ASP A 105 3.02 18.12 2.04
C ASP A 105 3.28 16.91 1.10
N VAL A 106 2.28 16.05 0.92
CA VAL A 106 2.39 14.85 0.08
C VAL A 106 1.42 14.95 -1.09
N ASP A 107 1.92 14.81 -2.32
CA ASP A 107 1.08 14.71 -3.52
C ASP A 107 0.09 13.55 -3.37
N ASP A 108 -1.19 13.83 -3.62
CA ASP A 108 -2.28 12.85 -3.54
C ASP A 108 -2.18 11.72 -4.55
N GLY A 109 -1.40 11.94 -5.61
CA GLY A 109 -1.13 11.00 -6.68
C GLY A 109 -2.40 10.53 -7.39
N ARG A 110 -2.27 9.43 -8.14
CA ARG A 110 -3.43 8.80 -8.82
C ARG A 110 -4.47 8.35 -7.77
N PRO A 111 -5.78 8.55 -8.00
CA PRO A 111 -6.81 7.98 -7.13
C PRO A 111 -6.70 6.46 -6.95
N GLY A 112 -6.92 6.01 -5.72
CA GLY A 112 -7.03 4.61 -5.32
C GLY A 112 -8.45 4.22 -4.95
N GLU A 113 -8.61 3.15 -4.18
CA GLU A 113 -9.90 2.83 -3.53
C GLU A 113 -10.06 3.73 -2.29
N PRO A 114 -11.14 4.53 -2.20
CA PRO A 114 -11.45 5.30 -1.00
C PRO A 114 -11.98 4.39 0.11
N TRP A 115 -12.03 4.89 1.34
CA TRP A 115 -12.82 4.24 2.39
C TRP A 115 -14.30 4.52 2.14
N TRP A 116 -15.17 3.54 2.35
CA TRP A 116 -16.61 3.74 2.14
C TRP A 116 -17.32 3.89 3.48
N LEU A 117 -17.84 5.10 3.74
CA LEU A 117 -18.77 5.31 4.82
C LEU A 117 -20.17 4.95 4.34
N VAL A 118 -20.69 3.85 4.86
CA VAL A 118 -22.00 3.29 4.50
C VAL A 118 -22.96 3.45 5.66
N ASP A 119 -24.06 4.16 5.43
CA ASP A 119 -25.20 4.21 6.33
C ASP A 119 -26.32 3.32 5.77
N ARG A 120 -26.57 2.19 6.45
CA ARG A 120 -27.53 1.18 5.96
C ARG A 120 -28.98 1.66 6.06
N GLU A 121 -29.28 2.56 6.99
CA GLU A 121 -30.66 3.04 7.20
C GLU A 121 -31.11 3.99 6.09
N SER A 122 -30.27 4.98 5.74
CA SER A 122 -30.55 5.91 4.64
C SER A 122 -30.12 5.39 3.26
N GLY A 123 -29.33 4.32 3.21
CA GLY A 123 -28.71 3.82 1.97
C GLY A 123 -27.56 4.70 1.46
N LEU A 124 -27.11 5.68 2.25
CA LEU A 124 -26.05 6.60 1.88
C LEU A 124 -24.70 5.89 1.84
N THR A 125 -23.98 6.02 0.71
CA THR A 125 -22.60 5.59 0.57
C THR A 125 -21.71 6.78 0.19
N LEU A 126 -20.71 7.09 1.01
CA LEU A 126 -19.77 8.18 0.80
C LEU A 126 -18.34 7.67 0.60
N PRO A 127 -17.66 8.07 -0.49
CA PRO A 127 -16.23 7.83 -0.66
C PRO A 127 -15.41 8.79 0.20
N ILE A 128 -14.81 8.29 1.27
CA ILE A 128 -13.96 9.04 2.19
C ILE A 128 -12.50 8.91 1.77
N SER A 129 -11.80 10.04 1.69
CA SER A 129 -10.37 10.09 1.41
C SER A 129 -9.75 11.33 2.05
N ALA A 130 -8.64 11.18 2.74
CA ALA A 130 -7.83 12.31 3.22
C ALA A 130 -6.83 12.82 2.18
N ARG A 131 -7.13 12.55 0.91
CA ARG A 131 -6.44 13.02 -0.28
C ARG A 131 -7.47 13.71 -1.13
N ASP A 132 -7.11 14.79 -1.82
CA ASP A 132 -8.00 15.62 -2.62
C ASP A 132 -8.31 14.98 -3.97
N TRP A 133 -8.85 13.76 -3.93
CA TRP A 133 -9.27 13.01 -5.10
C TRP A 133 -10.64 13.51 -5.59
N PRO A 134 -10.82 13.70 -6.91
CA PRO A 134 -12.11 14.12 -7.46
C PRO A 134 -13.25 13.18 -7.05
N GLY A 135 -14.29 13.75 -6.43
CA GLY A 135 -15.48 13.03 -6.00
C GLY A 135 -15.37 12.33 -4.65
N ALA A 136 -14.21 12.35 -4.00
CA ALA A 136 -14.08 11.94 -2.60
C ALA A 136 -14.48 13.08 -1.66
N VAL A 137 -14.87 12.71 -0.44
CA VAL A 137 -15.21 13.62 0.66
C VAL A 137 -14.10 13.53 1.70
N HIS A 138 -13.57 14.68 2.12
CA HIS A 138 -12.56 14.71 3.16
C HIS A 138 -13.16 14.29 4.51
N PRO A 139 -12.46 13.51 5.36
CA PRO A 139 -12.98 13.09 6.67
C PRO A 139 -13.55 14.24 7.51
N ASP A 140 -12.87 15.39 7.53
CA ASP A 140 -13.27 16.57 8.30
C ASP A 140 -14.64 17.15 7.87
N GLU A 141 -15.00 17.03 6.58
CA GLU A 141 -16.28 17.54 6.04
C GLU A 141 -17.49 16.77 6.60
N VAL A 142 -17.27 15.53 7.05
CA VAL A 142 -18.29 14.66 7.64
C VAL A 142 -18.07 14.44 9.14
N GLY A 143 -17.16 15.21 9.75
CA GLY A 143 -16.87 15.17 11.17
C GLY A 143 -16.14 13.91 11.63
N LEU A 144 -15.50 13.17 10.72
CA LEU A 144 -14.73 11.98 11.09
C LEU A 144 -13.34 12.37 11.59
N SER A 145 -13.14 12.24 12.90
CA SER A 145 -11.83 12.36 13.53
C SER A 145 -10.90 11.19 13.18
N ALA A 146 -9.59 11.35 13.43
CA ALA A 146 -8.61 10.28 13.27
C ALA A 146 -8.94 9.02 14.09
N TRP A 147 -9.55 9.21 15.27
CA TRP A 147 -10.07 8.13 16.09
C TRP A 147 -11.17 7.34 15.36
N GLU A 148 -12.18 8.02 14.83
CA GLU A 148 -13.29 7.37 14.14
C GLU A 148 -12.85 6.71 12.83
N LEU A 149 -11.91 7.30 12.10
CA LEU A 149 -11.30 6.66 10.94
C LEU A 149 -10.59 5.36 11.34
N THR A 150 -9.86 5.37 12.46
CA THR A 150 -9.16 4.19 12.97
C THR A 150 -10.13 3.10 13.40
N GLN A 151 -11.17 3.44 14.15
CA GLN A 151 -12.19 2.47 14.57
C GLN A 151 -12.96 1.88 13.39
N ARG A 152 -13.27 2.68 12.35
CA ARG A 152 -14.07 2.22 11.20
C ARG A 152 -13.26 1.45 10.17
N PHE A 153 -12.01 1.84 9.93
CA PHE A 153 -11.23 1.36 8.78
C PHE A 153 -9.88 0.73 9.16
N GLY A 154 -9.43 0.86 10.42
CA GLY A 154 -8.12 0.42 10.90
C GLY A 154 -7.85 -1.08 10.75
N ARG A 155 -8.90 -1.91 10.71
CA ARG A 155 -8.80 -3.36 10.47
C ARG A 155 -8.09 -3.74 9.16
N HIS A 156 -8.03 -2.82 8.19
CA HIS A 156 -7.38 -3.00 6.88
C HIS A 156 -6.31 -1.93 6.64
N THR A 157 -5.68 -1.41 7.71
CA THR A 157 -4.51 -0.52 7.62
C THR A 157 -3.31 -1.13 8.35
N PRO A 158 -2.07 -0.81 7.95
CA PRO A 158 -0.87 -1.25 8.65
C PRO A 158 -0.52 -0.42 9.89
N GLY A 159 -1.43 0.42 10.39
CA GLY A 159 -1.15 1.35 11.48
C GLY A 159 -0.47 2.62 10.97
N GLY A 160 -0.03 3.49 11.90
CA GLY A 160 0.48 4.81 11.54
C GLY A 160 -0.63 5.74 10.97
N GLY A 161 -0.24 6.89 10.42
CA GLY A 161 -1.18 7.86 9.86
C GLY A 161 -2.27 8.25 10.87
N PHE A 162 -3.55 8.12 10.50
CA PHE A 162 -4.69 8.39 11.38
C PHE A 162 -4.73 7.51 12.64
N ALA A 163 -4.07 6.35 12.62
CA ALA A 163 -4.03 5.44 13.77
C ALA A 163 -2.90 5.79 14.76
N ALA A 164 -1.96 6.66 14.38
CA ALA A 164 -0.94 7.22 15.26
C ALA A 164 -0.70 8.71 14.92
N PRO A 165 -1.70 9.58 15.16
CA PRO A 165 -1.58 11.01 14.89
C PRO A 165 -0.56 11.67 15.83
N ALA A 166 -0.08 12.85 15.47
CA ALA A 166 0.81 13.61 16.35
C ALA A 166 0.10 14.02 17.65
N GLN A 167 0.84 14.17 18.75
CA GLN A 167 0.26 14.51 20.05
C GLN A 167 -0.61 15.78 20.00
N SER A 168 -0.18 16.81 19.27
CA SER A 168 -0.98 18.04 19.11
C SER A 168 -2.33 17.82 18.42
N GLN A 169 -2.44 16.80 17.56
CA GLN A 169 -3.71 16.42 16.92
C GLN A 169 -4.58 15.60 17.88
N ILE A 170 -3.95 14.78 18.74
CA ILE A 170 -4.64 14.05 19.82
C ILE A 170 -5.24 15.04 20.82
N ASP A 171 -4.45 16.01 21.30
CA ASP A 171 -4.88 16.98 22.31
C ASP A 171 -6.04 17.86 21.81
N ALA A 172 -6.09 18.14 20.50
CA ALA A 172 -7.15 18.90 19.86
C ALA A 172 -8.39 18.05 19.48
N SER A 173 -8.30 16.72 19.60
CA SER A 173 -9.36 15.79 19.21
C SER A 173 -10.48 15.76 20.24
N PRO A 174 -11.76 15.63 19.83
CA PRO A 174 -12.85 15.32 20.77
C PRO A 174 -12.67 13.95 21.45
N HIS A 175 -11.78 13.10 20.94
CA HIS A 175 -11.45 11.78 21.48
C HIS A 175 -10.07 11.75 22.18
N ALA A 176 -9.56 12.89 22.66
CA ALA A 176 -8.25 12.98 23.32
C ALA A 176 -8.10 11.95 24.45
N MET A 177 -9.14 11.81 25.27
CA MET A 177 -9.13 10.90 26.42
C MET A 177 -9.19 9.41 26.00
N ARG A 178 -9.89 9.09 24.91
CA ARG A 178 -9.83 7.75 24.32
C ARG A 178 -8.43 7.38 23.85
N TRP A 179 -7.70 8.34 23.26
CA TRP A 179 -6.31 8.11 22.87
C TRP A 179 -5.37 7.91 24.05
N GLU A 180 -5.60 8.56 25.18
CA GLU A 180 -4.80 8.37 26.41
C GLU A 180 -4.94 6.92 26.94
N ILE A 181 -6.18 6.43 27.00
CA ILE A 181 -6.51 5.07 27.41
C ILE A 181 -5.98 4.05 26.40
N SER A 182 -6.37 4.20 25.13
CA SER A 182 -6.11 3.24 24.06
C SER A 182 -4.66 3.21 23.58
N GLY A 183 -4.01 4.38 23.60
CA GLY A 183 -2.74 4.66 22.93
C GLY A 183 -2.84 4.63 21.40
N PRO A 184 -1.79 5.07 20.69
CA PRO A 184 -1.74 5.01 19.23
C PRO A 184 -1.49 3.58 18.73
N ARG A 185 -2.03 3.25 17.55
CA ARG A 185 -1.61 2.08 16.78
C ARG A 185 -0.49 2.48 15.84
N GLU A 186 0.73 2.25 16.31
CA GLU A 186 1.97 2.46 15.56
C GLU A 186 2.03 1.67 14.24
N ILE A 187 3.01 1.99 13.39
CA ILE A 187 3.28 1.24 12.16
C ILE A 187 3.62 -0.22 12.51
N ASP A 188 2.77 -1.15 12.09
CA ASP A 188 2.94 -2.57 12.32
C ASP A 188 3.74 -3.20 11.18
N CYS A 189 5.06 -3.30 11.37
CA CYS A 189 5.95 -3.88 10.38
C CYS A 189 5.62 -5.35 10.06
N LEU A 190 5.15 -6.11 11.05
CA LEU A 190 4.93 -7.54 10.94
C LEU A 190 3.68 -7.87 10.12
N MET A 191 2.70 -6.96 10.06
CA MET A 191 1.55 -7.06 9.16
C MET A 191 1.97 -7.35 7.71
N CYS A 192 3.06 -6.73 7.24
CA CYS A 192 3.55 -6.87 5.86
C CYS A 192 4.75 -7.81 5.73
N HIS A 193 5.64 -7.83 6.72
CA HIS A 193 6.93 -8.51 6.60
C HIS A 193 7.00 -9.89 7.23
N THR A 194 5.94 -10.37 7.88
CA THR A 194 5.94 -11.74 8.43
C THR A 194 6.01 -12.77 7.31
N GLY A 195 7.06 -13.60 7.37
CA GLY A 195 7.29 -14.69 6.44
C GLY A 195 6.36 -15.88 6.62
N ALA A 196 6.58 -16.92 5.83
CA ALA A 196 5.73 -18.11 5.79
C ALA A 196 5.88 -19.01 7.04
N ALA A 197 7.01 -18.95 7.75
CA ALA A 197 7.22 -19.64 9.01
C ALA A 197 6.86 -18.77 10.23
N GLY A 198 6.62 -17.48 10.01
CA GLY A 198 6.20 -16.52 11.02
C GLY A 198 4.69 -16.58 11.29
N PHE A 199 4.32 -16.06 12.45
CA PHE A 199 2.92 -15.92 12.86
C PHE A 199 2.53 -14.45 12.88
N TYR A 200 1.44 -14.12 12.20
CA TYR A 200 0.76 -12.84 12.32
C TYR A 200 -0.71 -13.01 11.93
N ASP A 201 -1.60 -12.66 12.85
CA ASP A 201 -3.06 -12.76 12.69
C ASP A 201 -3.69 -11.35 12.54
N PRO A 202 -4.03 -10.92 11.32
CA PRO A 202 -4.65 -9.62 11.11
C PRO A 202 -6.11 -9.56 11.60
N ALA A 203 -6.78 -10.71 11.78
CA ALA A 203 -8.11 -10.74 12.38
C ALA A 203 -8.05 -10.50 13.89
N GLU A 204 -6.99 -10.96 14.57
CA GLU A 204 -6.71 -10.55 15.95
C GLU A 204 -6.39 -9.05 16.02
N ALA A 205 -5.57 -8.51 15.11
CA ALA A 205 -5.35 -7.05 15.06
C ALA A 205 -6.69 -6.28 14.97
N ALA A 206 -7.61 -6.73 14.12
CA ALA A 206 -8.95 -6.14 13.99
C ALA A 206 -9.78 -6.27 15.28
N ARG A 207 -9.76 -7.43 15.95
CA ARG A 207 -10.45 -7.61 17.24
C ARG A 207 -9.92 -6.67 18.32
N GLN A 208 -8.60 -6.45 18.36
CA GLN A 208 -8.01 -5.48 19.28
C GLN A 208 -8.42 -4.05 18.96
N ILE A 209 -8.54 -3.67 17.68
CA ILE A 209 -9.07 -2.36 17.28
C ILE A 209 -10.54 -2.20 17.71
N ASP A 210 -11.38 -3.20 17.49
CA ASP A 210 -12.79 -3.20 17.92
C ASP A 210 -12.95 -3.13 19.45
N ALA A 211 -11.96 -3.63 20.20
CA ALA A 211 -11.86 -3.52 21.66
C ALA A 211 -11.28 -2.18 22.13
N GLU A 212 -10.90 -1.30 21.21
CA GLU A 212 -10.14 -0.06 21.45
C GLU A 212 -8.75 -0.30 22.06
N ASN A 213 -8.18 -1.48 21.88
CA ASN A 213 -6.86 -1.86 22.35
C ASN A 213 -5.75 -1.50 21.33
N LEU A 214 -5.76 -0.26 20.81
CA LEU A 214 -4.91 0.14 19.67
C LEU A 214 -3.41 -0.07 19.91
N ARG A 215 -2.90 0.34 21.08
CA ARG A 215 -1.50 0.16 21.50
C ARG A 215 -1.07 -1.32 21.65
N TRP A 216 -2.03 -2.21 21.94
CA TRP A 216 -1.79 -3.63 22.17
C TRP A 216 -2.00 -4.49 20.91
N ALA A 217 -2.62 -3.94 19.87
CA ALA A 217 -3.04 -4.68 18.68
C ALA A 217 -1.89 -5.45 18.02
N ALA A 218 -0.72 -4.80 17.88
CA ALA A 218 0.45 -5.43 17.27
C ALA A 218 0.96 -6.61 18.13
N THR A 219 0.96 -6.46 19.46
CA THR A 219 1.37 -7.52 20.42
C THR A 219 0.52 -8.77 20.28
N ALA A 220 -0.80 -8.60 20.26
CA ALA A 220 -1.72 -9.71 20.08
C ALA A 220 -1.59 -10.35 18.69
N ALA A 221 -1.58 -9.53 17.64
CA ALA A 221 -1.54 -9.99 16.26
C ALA A 221 -0.27 -10.76 15.91
N ALA A 222 0.87 -10.37 16.47
CA ALA A 222 2.14 -11.09 16.32
C ALA A 222 2.21 -12.39 17.15
N GLY A 223 1.17 -12.72 17.92
CA GLY A 223 1.12 -13.91 18.77
C GLY A 223 2.17 -13.90 19.89
N LEU A 224 2.54 -12.70 20.37
CA LEU A 224 3.53 -12.54 21.43
C LEU A 224 2.91 -12.65 22.82
N ALA A 225 1.67 -12.19 22.96
CA ALA A 225 0.94 -12.18 24.21
C ALA A 225 -0.56 -12.34 23.98
N VAL A 226 -1.25 -12.78 25.02
CA VAL A 226 -2.70 -12.61 25.14
C VAL A 226 -2.98 -11.26 25.78
N ILE A 227 -3.94 -10.53 25.24
CA ILE A 227 -4.40 -9.25 25.81
C ILE A 227 -5.72 -9.51 26.54
N ARG A 228 -5.73 -9.28 27.85
CA ARG A 228 -6.92 -9.40 28.70
C ARG A 228 -7.55 -8.03 28.91
N GLY A 229 -8.87 -7.93 28.79
CA GLY A 229 -9.57 -6.67 28.95
C GLY A 229 -9.70 -5.88 27.65
N GLU A 230 -10.53 -4.85 27.68
CA GLU A 230 -10.89 -4.05 26.51
C GLU A 230 -10.95 -2.59 26.94
N ALA A 231 -10.14 -1.73 26.33
CA ALA A 231 -10.11 -0.31 26.62
C ALA A 231 -11.49 0.35 26.44
N ARG A 232 -12.32 -0.13 25.51
CA ARG A 232 -13.68 0.40 25.32
C ARG A 232 -14.60 0.23 26.53
N LYS A 233 -14.26 -0.64 27.48
CA LYS A 233 -15.06 -0.89 28.68
C LYS A 233 -14.79 0.12 29.79
N VAL A 234 -13.65 0.81 29.77
CA VAL A 234 -13.36 1.87 30.74
C VAL A 234 -13.93 3.21 30.26
N PRO A 235 -14.53 4.01 31.16
CA PRO A 235 -15.04 5.32 30.81
C PRO A 235 -13.91 6.30 30.47
N ASP A 236 -14.25 7.44 29.89
CA ASP A 236 -13.25 8.44 29.49
C ASP A 236 -12.57 9.05 30.72
N ASP A 237 -13.27 9.26 31.82
CA ASP A 237 -12.70 9.76 33.07
C ASP A 237 -12.01 8.68 33.92
N PHE A 238 -11.65 7.54 33.32
CA PHE A 238 -11.01 6.44 34.01
C PHE A 238 -9.64 6.83 34.57
N ASP A 239 -9.47 6.68 35.89
CA ASP A 239 -8.20 6.83 36.58
C ASP A 239 -7.56 5.45 36.83
N PRO A 240 -6.44 5.11 36.16
CA PRO A 240 -5.76 3.82 36.34
C PRO A 240 -5.18 3.62 37.74
N TYR A 241 -5.07 4.69 38.55
CA TYR A 241 -4.55 4.64 39.92
C TYR A 241 -5.66 4.60 40.98
N ALA A 242 -6.92 4.79 40.58
CA ALA A 242 -8.06 4.65 41.47
C ALA A 242 -8.27 3.18 41.89
N PRO A 243 -8.81 2.91 43.08
CA PRO A 243 -9.16 1.55 43.48
C PRO A 243 -10.21 0.96 42.52
N PRO A 244 -10.18 -0.36 42.24
CA PRO A 244 -11.13 -1.00 41.35
C PRO A 244 -12.58 -0.74 41.76
N ASN A 245 -13.43 -0.44 40.80
CA ASN A 245 -14.85 -0.23 41.04
C ASN A 245 -15.56 -1.58 41.26
N PRO A 246 -16.10 -1.88 42.45
CA PRO A 246 -16.75 -3.17 42.70
C PRO A 246 -18.05 -3.36 41.93
N ASP A 247 -18.71 -2.28 41.50
CA ASP A 247 -19.95 -2.34 40.72
C ASP A 247 -19.68 -2.62 39.23
N PHE A 248 -18.46 -2.32 38.76
CA PHE A 248 -18.02 -2.51 37.37
C PHE A 248 -16.63 -3.17 37.34
N PRO A 249 -16.51 -4.44 37.78
CA PRO A 249 -15.22 -5.13 37.91
C PRO A 249 -14.48 -5.33 36.57
N GLU A 250 -15.18 -5.18 35.44
CA GLU A 250 -14.63 -5.23 34.09
C GLU A 250 -13.95 -3.92 33.64
N GLN A 251 -14.10 -2.83 34.38
CA GLN A 251 -13.47 -1.53 34.12
C GLN A 251 -12.01 -1.56 34.58
N THR A 252 -11.20 -2.32 33.86
CA THR A 252 -9.76 -2.42 34.08
C THR A 252 -9.01 -2.19 32.77
N MET A 253 -7.83 -1.58 32.86
CA MET A 253 -6.96 -1.43 31.69
C MET A 253 -6.60 -2.79 31.08
N PRO A 254 -6.35 -2.85 29.76
CA PRO A 254 -5.87 -4.07 29.14
C PRO A 254 -4.54 -4.53 29.76
N VAL A 255 -4.45 -5.82 30.07
CA VAL A 255 -3.27 -6.47 30.66
C VAL A 255 -2.62 -7.37 29.62
N VAL A 256 -1.29 -7.36 29.57
CA VAL A 256 -0.48 -8.19 28.67
C VAL A 256 -0.02 -9.44 29.39
N GLU A 257 -0.35 -10.61 28.84
CA GLU A 257 0.16 -11.91 29.29
C GLU A 257 1.06 -12.48 28.19
N TYR A 258 2.38 -12.25 28.27
CA TYR A 258 3.33 -12.77 27.30
C TYR A 258 3.35 -14.30 27.29
N ASP A 259 3.52 -14.91 26.11
CA ASP A 259 3.79 -16.33 25.98
C ASP A 259 5.31 -16.56 26.14
N PRO A 260 5.77 -17.15 27.26
CA PRO A 260 7.20 -17.33 27.50
C PRO A 260 7.88 -18.23 26.46
N SER A 261 7.12 -19.07 25.75
CA SER A 261 7.67 -19.94 24.69
C SER A 261 8.14 -19.18 23.45
N ARG A 262 7.78 -17.89 23.34
CA ARG A 262 8.21 -16.99 22.27
C ARG A 262 9.59 -16.37 22.53
N PHE A 263 10.06 -16.43 23.78
CA PHE A 263 11.31 -15.83 24.23
C PHE A 263 12.40 -16.89 24.34
N ASP A 264 13.63 -16.54 23.95
CA ASP A 264 14.81 -17.34 24.24
C ASP A 264 15.34 -17.08 25.65
N ALA A 265 16.41 -17.77 26.04
CA ALA A 265 17.00 -17.65 27.37
C ALA A 265 17.64 -16.28 27.68
N ASP A 266 17.75 -15.38 26.68
CA ASP A 266 18.22 -14.01 26.83
C ASP A 266 17.06 -12.99 26.68
N ASP A 267 15.80 -13.44 26.85
CA ASP A 267 14.56 -12.67 26.70
C ASP A 267 14.42 -12.01 25.31
N ARG A 268 14.90 -12.68 24.26
CA ARG A 268 14.75 -12.21 22.87
C ARG A 268 13.74 -13.05 22.11
N VAL A 269 13.08 -12.41 21.15
CA VAL A 269 12.14 -13.07 20.24
C VAL A 269 12.79 -13.27 18.87
N VAL A 270 12.56 -14.44 18.28
CA VAL A 270 12.94 -14.71 16.89
C VAL A 270 11.74 -14.43 15.98
N PHE A 271 11.88 -13.45 15.10
CA PHE A 271 10.90 -13.13 14.07
C PHE A 271 11.31 -13.71 12.71
N ASP A 272 10.37 -14.36 12.02
CA ASP A 272 10.50 -14.68 10.60
C ASP A 272 10.07 -13.45 9.78
N ILE A 273 11.04 -12.64 9.38
CA ILE A 273 10.84 -11.39 8.64
C ILE A 273 11.42 -11.54 7.25
N THR A 274 10.61 -11.27 6.23
CA THR A 274 11.03 -11.28 4.83
C THR A 274 11.26 -9.87 4.30
N ARG A 275 12.32 -9.70 3.52
CA ARG A 275 12.57 -8.44 2.79
C ARG A 275 11.51 -8.17 1.73
N ARG A 276 11.00 -9.23 1.10
CA ARG A 276 9.93 -9.19 0.10
C ARG A 276 8.64 -9.71 0.76
N PRO A 277 7.68 -8.82 1.10
CA PRO A 277 6.37 -9.21 1.58
C PRO A 277 5.73 -10.30 0.73
N PRO A 278 5.22 -11.38 1.36
CA PRO A 278 4.38 -12.36 0.67
C PRO A 278 3.09 -11.73 0.12
N ALA A 279 2.56 -12.26 -0.97
CA ALA A 279 1.43 -11.65 -1.68
C ALA A 279 0.16 -11.61 -0.82
N GLU A 280 -0.05 -12.62 0.02
CA GLU A 280 -1.18 -12.73 0.94
C GLU A 280 -1.25 -11.56 1.94
N ARG A 281 -0.11 -10.96 2.30
CA ARG A 281 -0.08 -9.77 3.18
C ARG A 281 -0.67 -8.55 2.49
N CYS A 282 -0.41 -8.39 1.20
CA CYS A 282 -1.00 -7.34 0.39
C CYS A 282 -2.48 -7.61 0.11
N LEU A 283 -2.82 -8.87 -0.22
CA LEU A 283 -4.18 -9.29 -0.55
C LEU A 283 -5.15 -9.24 0.64
N TYR A 284 -4.65 -9.20 1.87
CA TYR A 284 -5.49 -8.94 3.04
C TYR A 284 -6.24 -7.60 2.93
N CYS A 285 -5.60 -6.54 2.41
CA CYS A 285 -6.24 -5.23 2.19
C CYS A 285 -6.64 -4.98 0.73
N HIS A 286 -5.87 -5.49 -0.23
CA HIS A 286 -6.10 -5.24 -1.67
C HIS A 286 -6.87 -6.35 -2.40
N GLY A 287 -7.23 -7.42 -1.68
CA GLY A 287 -7.99 -8.53 -2.22
C GLY A 287 -9.42 -8.14 -2.59
N PHE A 288 -10.00 -8.86 -3.53
CA PHE A 288 -11.38 -8.72 -3.94
C PHE A 288 -11.92 -10.07 -4.44
N ARG A 289 -13.24 -10.22 -4.47
CA ARG A 289 -13.93 -11.37 -5.05
C ARG A 289 -15.10 -10.90 -5.92
N GLU A 290 -15.36 -11.64 -6.99
CA GLU A 290 -16.60 -11.50 -7.75
C GLU A 290 -17.75 -12.13 -6.96
N VAL A 291 -18.95 -11.54 -7.00
CA VAL A 291 -20.14 -12.02 -6.28
C VAL A 291 -21.37 -12.01 -7.18
N GLY A 292 -22.44 -12.68 -6.75
CA GLY A 292 -23.70 -12.75 -7.48
C GLY A 292 -23.78 -13.85 -8.55
N PRO A 293 -24.86 -13.89 -9.35
CA PRO A 293 -25.24 -15.06 -10.15
C PRO A 293 -24.23 -15.50 -11.24
N ARG A 294 -23.34 -14.59 -11.64
CA ARG A 294 -22.31 -14.82 -12.67
C ARG A 294 -20.93 -15.14 -12.10
N ALA A 295 -20.76 -15.03 -10.78
CA ALA A 295 -19.51 -15.33 -10.13
C ALA A 295 -19.19 -16.82 -10.21
N LEU A 296 -17.95 -17.12 -10.61
CA LEU A 296 -17.45 -18.49 -10.53
C LEU A 296 -17.18 -18.87 -9.07
N PRO A 297 -17.40 -20.13 -8.68
CA PRO A 297 -16.96 -20.59 -7.37
C PRO A 297 -15.42 -20.51 -7.29
N ASP A 298 -14.88 -20.25 -6.10
CA ASP A 298 -13.46 -19.94 -5.88
C ASP A 298 -12.48 -20.95 -6.53
N TRP A 299 -12.82 -22.24 -6.53
CA TRP A 299 -11.97 -23.29 -7.12
C TRP A 299 -11.93 -23.27 -8.66
N LEU A 300 -12.87 -22.59 -9.31
CA LEU A 300 -12.88 -22.32 -10.77
C LEU A 300 -12.41 -20.91 -11.11
N ALA A 301 -12.31 -20.01 -10.13
CA ALA A 301 -11.93 -18.63 -10.37
C ALA A 301 -10.47 -18.58 -10.88
N PRO A 302 -10.22 -17.88 -12.00
CA PRO A 302 -8.87 -17.76 -12.53
C PRO A 302 -7.97 -16.98 -11.56
N VAL A 303 -6.73 -17.43 -11.40
CA VAL A 303 -5.70 -16.73 -10.64
C VAL A 303 -5.00 -15.68 -11.51
N ASP A 304 -4.45 -14.65 -10.87
CA ASP A 304 -3.59 -13.69 -11.56
C ASP A 304 -2.38 -14.41 -12.19
N VAL A 305 -2.14 -14.15 -13.47
CA VAL A 305 -1.10 -14.84 -14.26
C VAL A 305 0.32 -14.56 -13.76
N HIS A 306 0.55 -13.42 -13.11
CA HIS A 306 1.85 -13.07 -12.55
C HIS A 306 2.08 -13.81 -11.23
N LEU A 307 1.05 -13.90 -10.37
CA LEU A 307 1.12 -14.73 -9.16
C LEU A 307 1.32 -16.22 -9.52
N ALA A 308 0.61 -16.71 -10.54
CA ALA A 308 0.78 -18.07 -11.05
C ALA A 308 2.19 -18.34 -11.61
N ALA A 309 2.85 -17.30 -12.14
CA ALA A 309 4.25 -17.34 -12.58
C ALA A 309 5.27 -17.18 -11.43
N GLY A 310 4.82 -17.09 -10.18
CA GLY A 310 5.67 -16.95 -8.99
C GLY A 310 6.12 -15.53 -8.67
N MET A 311 5.54 -14.52 -9.32
CA MET A 311 5.74 -13.12 -8.92
C MET A 311 4.95 -12.81 -7.65
N THR A 312 5.39 -11.80 -6.91
CA THR A 312 4.61 -11.17 -5.83
C THR A 312 4.33 -9.71 -6.17
N CYS A 313 3.46 -9.07 -5.38
CA CYS A 313 3.08 -7.67 -5.54
C CYS A 313 4.31 -6.75 -5.66
N THR A 314 5.34 -6.98 -4.82
CA THR A 314 6.56 -6.16 -4.76
C THR A 314 7.55 -6.37 -5.91
N ASP A 315 7.27 -7.27 -6.85
CA ASP A 315 8.03 -7.34 -8.10
C ASP A 315 7.71 -6.16 -9.03
N CYS A 316 6.48 -5.64 -8.96
CA CYS A 316 6.02 -4.44 -9.67
C CYS A 316 5.90 -3.22 -8.74
N HIS A 317 5.35 -3.42 -7.54
CA HIS A 317 5.16 -2.42 -6.48
C HIS A 317 6.37 -2.37 -5.53
N ARG A 318 7.51 -1.92 -6.04
CA ARG A 318 8.78 -1.92 -5.33
C ARG A 318 9.02 -0.59 -4.62
N ASN A 319 9.79 -0.62 -3.54
CA ASN A 319 10.20 0.55 -2.77
C ASN A 319 11.59 0.36 -2.16
N GLY A 320 12.21 1.46 -1.74
CA GLY A 320 13.34 1.46 -0.82
C GLY A 320 12.86 1.42 0.64
N VAL A 321 13.76 1.77 1.56
CA VAL A 321 13.43 1.93 2.99
C VAL A 321 12.39 3.04 3.23
N ASP A 322 12.26 3.99 2.30
CA ASP A 322 11.25 5.06 2.29
C ASP A 322 9.80 4.58 2.15
N HIS A 323 9.58 3.32 1.78
CA HIS A 323 8.24 2.78 1.51
C HIS A 323 7.45 3.59 0.47
N ASN A 324 8.15 4.32 -0.41
CA ASN A 324 7.55 5.00 -1.56
C ASN A 324 7.28 3.98 -2.67
N ILE A 325 6.28 3.14 -2.45
CA ILE A 325 5.87 2.06 -3.35
C ILE A 325 5.53 2.60 -4.73
N THR A 326 6.16 2.03 -5.76
CA THR A 326 5.79 2.27 -7.15
C THR A 326 4.35 1.85 -7.42
N ARG A 327 3.63 2.62 -8.24
CA ARG A 327 2.18 2.45 -8.42
C ARG A 327 1.78 1.93 -9.81
N GLY A 328 2.74 1.40 -10.57
CA GLY A 328 2.52 0.72 -11.84
C GLY A 328 2.14 1.65 -13.00
N TYR A 329 2.56 2.91 -12.98
CA TYR A 329 2.44 3.84 -14.10
C TYR A 329 3.70 4.71 -14.22
N ALA A 330 3.96 5.23 -15.42
CA ALA A 330 5.14 6.04 -15.69
C ALA A 330 5.12 7.34 -14.87
N GLY A 331 6.26 7.72 -14.31
CA GLY A 331 6.39 8.91 -13.47
C GLY A 331 5.72 8.80 -12.10
N ALA A 332 5.24 7.60 -11.70
CA ALA A 332 4.69 7.37 -10.36
C ALA A 332 5.74 7.41 -9.24
N HIS A 333 7.03 7.48 -9.59
CA HIS A 333 8.13 7.44 -8.65
C HIS A 333 9.25 8.40 -9.12
N PRO A 334 9.94 9.12 -8.22
CA PRO A 334 10.97 10.09 -8.59
C PRO A 334 12.14 9.49 -9.39
N ASN A 335 12.45 8.21 -9.13
CA ASN A 335 13.44 7.47 -9.91
C ASN A 335 12.83 6.93 -11.21
N ALA A 336 13.26 7.50 -12.35
CA ALA A 336 12.82 7.09 -13.68
C ALA A 336 13.06 5.60 -14.01
N ALA A 337 14.00 4.92 -13.33
CA ALA A 337 14.19 3.48 -13.50
C ALA A 337 12.96 2.65 -13.08
N ALA A 338 12.07 3.24 -12.26
CA ALA A 338 10.80 2.63 -11.86
C ALA A 338 9.82 2.45 -13.03
N ASP A 339 9.98 3.17 -14.14
CA ASP A 339 9.10 3.03 -15.31
C ASP A 339 9.25 1.65 -15.98
N ARG A 340 10.35 0.95 -15.71
CA ARG A 340 10.54 -0.46 -16.09
C ARG A 340 9.60 -1.41 -15.33
N LEU A 341 9.00 -0.96 -14.23
CA LEU A 341 8.01 -1.70 -13.42
C LEU A 341 6.57 -1.41 -13.87
N THR A 342 6.38 -1.00 -15.13
CA THR A 342 5.07 -0.85 -15.76
C THR A 342 4.79 -2.02 -16.70
N CYS A 343 3.54 -2.15 -17.16
CA CYS A 343 3.18 -3.18 -18.15
C CYS A 343 4.04 -3.04 -19.42
N SER A 344 4.16 -1.84 -19.97
CA SER A 344 5.03 -1.57 -21.12
C SER A 344 6.51 -1.81 -20.78
N GLY A 345 6.95 -1.42 -19.58
CA GLY A 345 8.33 -1.60 -19.13
C GLY A 345 8.81 -3.04 -19.22
N CYS A 346 8.04 -4.01 -18.69
CA CYS A 346 8.40 -5.42 -18.76
C CYS A 346 8.11 -6.06 -20.13
N HIS A 347 6.93 -5.80 -20.71
CA HIS A 347 6.48 -6.53 -21.89
C HIS A 347 6.99 -5.97 -23.22
N LEU A 348 7.17 -4.66 -23.31
CA LEU A 348 7.60 -3.97 -24.53
C LEU A 348 8.98 -3.33 -24.39
N GLY A 349 9.50 -3.14 -23.18
CA GLY A 349 10.74 -2.42 -22.91
C GLY A 349 10.54 -0.90 -22.81
N PRO A 350 11.47 -0.18 -22.15
CA PRO A 350 11.36 1.27 -21.90
C PRO A 350 11.39 2.13 -23.18
N ASP A 351 12.03 1.64 -24.26
CA ASP A 351 12.18 2.37 -25.52
C ASP A 351 11.17 1.90 -26.59
N SER A 352 10.03 1.34 -26.16
CA SER A 352 9.01 0.82 -27.06
C SER A 352 8.25 1.94 -27.78
N ASP A 353 8.08 1.82 -29.10
CA ASP A 353 7.06 2.57 -29.84
C ASP A 353 5.67 1.95 -29.60
N ALA A 354 4.60 2.75 -29.71
CA ALA A 354 3.23 2.33 -29.39
C ALA A 354 2.81 1.03 -30.11
N GLY A 355 2.92 -0.09 -29.40
CA GLY A 355 2.57 -1.44 -29.89
C GLY A 355 3.74 -2.30 -30.42
N ALA A 356 4.98 -1.79 -30.42
CA ALA A 356 6.15 -2.52 -30.88
C ALA A 356 7.20 -2.69 -29.75
N PRO A 357 7.79 -3.88 -29.58
CA PRO A 357 8.82 -4.09 -28.56
C PRO A 357 10.12 -3.35 -28.90
N GLY A 358 10.67 -2.65 -27.91
CA GLY A 358 11.97 -2.00 -27.92
C GLY A 358 13.04 -2.82 -27.18
N ALA A 359 14.20 -2.18 -26.93
CA ALA A 359 15.27 -2.80 -26.15
C ALA A 359 14.81 -3.12 -24.72
N GLY A 360 15.11 -4.33 -24.23
CA GLY A 360 14.69 -4.76 -22.89
C GLY A 360 13.25 -5.30 -22.81
N ALA A 361 12.56 -5.48 -23.95
CA ALA A 361 11.30 -6.23 -23.98
C ALA A 361 11.47 -7.66 -23.43
N GLY A 362 10.46 -8.13 -22.72
CA GLY A 362 10.49 -9.43 -22.05
C GLY A 362 11.35 -9.47 -20.79
N ASP A 363 11.55 -8.31 -20.14
CA ASP A 363 12.26 -8.25 -18.86
C ASP A 363 11.62 -9.20 -17.84
N ARG A 364 12.46 -9.86 -17.04
CA ARG A 364 12.05 -10.90 -16.06
C ARG A 364 11.24 -12.06 -16.65
N GLY A 365 11.40 -12.34 -17.95
CA GLY A 365 10.68 -13.42 -18.63
C GLY A 365 9.25 -13.06 -19.02
N ALA A 366 8.89 -11.78 -19.02
CA ALA A 366 7.58 -11.33 -19.47
C ALA A 366 7.32 -11.72 -20.94
N PRO A 367 6.13 -12.23 -21.29
CA PRO A 367 5.81 -12.53 -22.68
C PRO A 367 5.73 -11.23 -23.49
N VAL A 368 6.35 -11.18 -24.67
CA VAL A 368 6.25 -10.04 -25.58
C VAL A 368 4.95 -10.16 -26.38
N PRO A 369 3.96 -9.26 -26.19
CA PRO A 369 2.66 -9.41 -26.83
C PRO A 369 2.73 -9.03 -28.31
N ALA A 370 2.28 -9.94 -29.18
CA ALA A 370 2.30 -9.71 -30.63
C ALA A 370 1.17 -8.79 -31.13
N HIS A 371 0.07 -8.69 -30.37
CA HIS A 371 -1.12 -7.86 -30.68
C HIS A 371 -1.60 -7.90 -32.16
N ARG A 372 -1.47 -9.05 -32.83
CA ARG A 372 -1.77 -9.17 -34.27
C ARG A 372 -3.23 -8.81 -34.55
N GLY A 373 -3.44 -7.90 -35.49
CA GLY A 373 -4.77 -7.47 -35.92
C GLY A 373 -5.42 -6.38 -35.06
N LEU A 374 -4.76 -5.90 -33.99
CA LEU A 374 -5.26 -4.75 -33.23
C LEU A 374 -4.90 -3.42 -33.93
N PRO A 375 -5.89 -2.55 -34.21
CA PRO A 375 -5.64 -1.24 -34.78
C PRO A 375 -4.80 -0.35 -33.83
N PRO A 376 -3.85 0.46 -34.35
CA PRO A 376 -2.98 1.31 -33.54
C PRO A 376 -3.70 2.22 -32.53
N VAL A 377 -4.90 2.68 -32.86
CA VAL A 377 -5.75 3.51 -31.97
C VAL A 377 -6.01 2.85 -30.61
N HIS A 378 -5.95 1.51 -30.49
CA HIS A 378 -6.08 0.83 -29.21
C HIS A 378 -4.91 1.16 -28.27
N PHE A 379 -3.69 1.25 -28.76
CA PHE A 379 -2.52 1.57 -27.94
C PHE A 379 -2.48 3.06 -27.56
N GLU A 380 -3.05 3.91 -28.40
CA GLU A 380 -3.22 5.35 -28.14
C GLU A 380 -4.29 5.62 -27.09
N ARG A 381 -5.43 4.93 -27.20
CA ARG A 381 -6.65 5.25 -26.43
C ARG A 381 -6.90 4.35 -25.24
N LEU A 382 -6.40 3.12 -25.23
CA LEU A 382 -6.64 2.15 -24.16
C LEU A 382 -5.37 1.94 -23.33
N SER A 383 -5.56 1.73 -22.03
CA SER A 383 -4.53 1.21 -21.15
C SER A 383 -4.37 -0.31 -21.35
N CYS A 384 -3.21 -0.87 -21.00
CA CYS A 384 -2.98 -2.31 -21.05
C CYS A 384 -4.02 -3.08 -20.20
N THR A 385 -4.40 -2.51 -19.06
CA THR A 385 -5.38 -3.10 -18.15
C THR A 385 -6.80 -3.13 -18.72
N ALA A 386 -7.12 -2.34 -19.75
CA ALA A 386 -8.44 -2.37 -20.39
C ALA A 386 -8.78 -3.75 -20.99
N CYS A 387 -7.77 -4.51 -21.43
CA CYS A 387 -7.96 -5.86 -21.98
C CYS A 387 -7.32 -6.95 -21.10
N HIS A 388 -6.33 -6.61 -20.26
CA HIS A 388 -5.53 -7.58 -19.52
C HIS A 388 -5.77 -7.58 -18.00
N SER A 389 -6.78 -6.86 -17.49
CA SER A 389 -7.07 -6.82 -16.04
C SER A 389 -8.56 -6.96 -15.78
N GLY A 390 -8.92 -7.95 -14.96
CA GLY A 390 -10.30 -8.27 -14.63
C GLY A 390 -11.00 -9.12 -15.69
N PRO A 391 -12.33 -9.26 -15.62
CA PRO A 391 -13.11 -9.96 -16.63
C PRO A 391 -12.93 -9.36 -18.02
N SER A 392 -13.08 -10.19 -19.04
CA SER A 392 -13.10 -9.72 -20.44
C SER A 392 -14.13 -8.61 -20.62
N PRO A 393 -13.87 -7.60 -21.48
CA PRO A 393 -14.85 -6.56 -21.77
C PRO A 393 -16.14 -7.15 -22.34
N GLU A 394 -17.27 -6.89 -21.67
CA GLU A 394 -18.61 -7.33 -22.05
C GLU A 394 -19.59 -6.14 -22.01
N THR A 395 -20.84 -6.34 -22.44
CA THR A 395 -21.87 -5.29 -22.44
C THR A 395 -22.46 -5.00 -21.06
N TYR A 396 -22.12 -5.81 -20.05
CA TYR A 396 -22.63 -5.70 -18.70
C TYR A 396 -21.48 -5.66 -17.68
N THR A 397 -21.78 -5.15 -16.48
CA THR A 397 -20.86 -5.18 -15.34
C THR A 397 -21.12 -6.40 -14.46
N ARG A 398 -20.13 -6.76 -13.66
CA ARG A 398 -20.19 -7.81 -12.64
C ARG A 398 -20.07 -7.20 -11.25
N ARG A 399 -20.62 -7.87 -10.25
CA ARG A 399 -20.58 -7.39 -8.86
C ARG A 399 -19.30 -7.87 -8.18
N PHE A 400 -18.74 -7.02 -7.33
CA PHE A 400 -17.51 -7.32 -6.59
C PHE A 400 -17.64 -6.92 -5.13
N GLN A 401 -16.87 -7.60 -4.29
CA GLN A 401 -16.56 -7.16 -2.94
C GLN A 401 -15.05 -6.98 -2.82
N THR A 402 -14.61 -5.88 -2.21
CA THR A 402 -13.20 -5.64 -1.86
C THR A 402 -12.96 -5.85 -0.37
N ALA A 403 -11.71 -6.15 -0.01
CA ALA A 403 -11.33 -6.42 1.37
C ALA A 403 -11.55 -5.21 2.29
N MET A 404 -11.11 -4.01 1.87
CA MET A 404 -11.31 -2.79 2.67
C MET A 404 -12.80 -2.48 2.89
N SER A 405 -13.62 -2.58 1.84
CA SER A 405 -15.03 -2.20 1.89
C SER A 405 -15.92 -3.22 2.63
N HIS A 406 -15.63 -4.52 2.49
CA HIS A 406 -16.51 -5.61 2.98
C HIS A 406 -15.88 -6.46 4.08
N GLY A 407 -14.69 -6.06 4.56
CA GLY A 407 -13.97 -6.76 5.61
C GLY A 407 -13.44 -8.14 5.19
N LEU A 408 -13.17 -8.38 3.90
CA LEU A 408 -12.63 -9.69 3.47
C LEU A 408 -11.34 -10.01 4.25
N GLY A 409 -11.17 -11.29 4.61
CA GLY A 409 -10.10 -11.72 5.52
C GLY A 409 -10.52 -11.81 6.99
N LEU A 410 -11.62 -11.17 7.39
CA LEU A 410 -12.19 -11.32 8.74
C LEU A 410 -13.16 -12.52 8.84
N PRO A 411 -13.14 -13.28 9.95
CA PRO A 411 -14.07 -14.37 10.19
C PRO A 411 -15.49 -13.82 10.43
N THR A 412 -16.45 -14.24 9.61
CA THR A 412 -17.87 -13.89 9.79
C THR A 412 -18.77 -14.95 9.15
N ARG A 413 -19.97 -15.12 9.70
CA ARG A 413 -21.07 -15.91 9.11
C ARG A 413 -22.15 -15.04 8.46
N GLU A 414 -22.00 -13.73 8.55
CA GLU A 414 -23.06 -12.77 8.23
C GLU A 414 -22.87 -12.10 6.88
N ARG A 415 -21.68 -12.23 6.26
CA ARG A 415 -21.39 -11.62 4.96
C ARG A 415 -22.27 -12.21 3.87
N ARG A 416 -22.90 -11.33 3.10
CA ARG A 416 -23.74 -11.64 1.95
C ARG A 416 -23.18 -11.02 0.69
N ASP A 417 -23.57 -11.54 -0.47
CA ASP A 417 -23.14 -11.04 -1.78
C ASP A 417 -23.70 -9.64 -2.08
N ASP A 418 -24.79 -9.26 -1.41
CA ASP A 418 -25.48 -7.97 -1.51
C ASP A 418 -25.15 -6.98 -0.38
N ASP A 419 -24.15 -7.27 0.44
CA ASP A 419 -23.70 -6.32 1.45
C ASP A 419 -23.23 -5.00 0.78
N PRO A 420 -23.67 -3.82 1.28
CA PRO A 420 -23.19 -2.55 0.77
C PRO A 420 -21.73 -2.29 1.22
N PRO A 421 -20.96 -1.49 0.46
CA PRO A 421 -21.40 -0.77 -0.74
C PRO A 421 -21.50 -1.68 -1.97
N GLU A 422 -22.50 -1.46 -2.84
CA GLU A 422 -22.59 -2.25 -4.07
C GLU A 422 -21.53 -1.79 -5.08
N ILE A 423 -20.55 -2.65 -5.33
CA ILE A 423 -19.45 -2.37 -6.26
C ILE A 423 -19.64 -3.17 -7.54
N VAL A 424 -19.58 -2.48 -8.69
CA VAL A 424 -19.64 -3.11 -10.01
C VAL A 424 -18.42 -2.78 -10.87
N ALA A 425 -17.97 -3.75 -11.67
CA ALA A 425 -16.81 -3.61 -12.56
C ALA A 425 -16.83 -4.66 -13.71
N PRO A 426 -16.02 -4.50 -14.77
CA PRO A 426 -15.31 -3.29 -15.12
C PRO A 426 -16.26 -2.23 -15.70
N VAL A 427 -16.10 -0.97 -15.30
CA VAL A 427 -16.65 0.20 -16.00
C VAL A 427 -15.51 0.89 -16.73
N PHE A 428 -15.57 0.99 -18.05
CA PHE A 428 -14.50 1.59 -18.83
C PHE A 428 -14.63 3.12 -18.88
N ALA A 429 -13.71 3.82 -18.24
CA ALA A 429 -13.72 5.28 -18.16
C ALA A 429 -12.35 5.86 -18.54
N ARG A 430 -12.35 7.13 -18.95
CA ARG A 430 -11.12 7.87 -19.30
C ARG A 430 -10.42 8.32 -18.03
N ARG A 431 -9.13 8.03 -17.91
CA ARG A 431 -8.25 8.47 -16.83
C ARG A 431 -7.65 9.86 -17.14
N GLY A 432 -6.98 10.45 -16.14
CA GLY A 432 -6.28 11.74 -16.29
C GLY A 432 -5.15 11.74 -17.34
N ASP A 433 -4.61 10.58 -17.70
CA ASP A 433 -3.63 10.42 -18.78
C ASP A 433 -4.29 10.32 -20.19
N GLY A 434 -5.61 10.49 -20.26
CA GLY A 434 -6.38 10.44 -21.50
C GLY A 434 -6.70 9.04 -22.00
N LYS A 435 -6.17 7.97 -21.38
CA LYS A 435 -6.45 6.58 -21.77
C LYS A 435 -7.70 6.02 -21.07
N ILE A 436 -8.34 5.06 -21.70
CA ILE A 436 -9.47 4.31 -21.16
C ILE A 436 -8.94 3.12 -20.35
N ALA A 437 -9.46 2.91 -19.16
CA ALA A 437 -9.07 1.85 -18.25
C ALA A 437 -10.31 1.24 -17.57
N PRO A 438 -10.21 0.04 -16.98
CA PRO A 438 -11.29 -0.51 -16.18
C PRO A 438 -11.31 0.19 -14.82
N HIS A 439 -12.51 0.57 -14.38
CA HIS A 439 -12.79 1.15 -13.07
C HIS A 439 -13.82 0.28 -12.32
N ARG A 440 -13.83 0.45 -11.01
CA ARG A 440 -14.94 0.03 -10.16
C ARG A 440 -15.87 1.22 -9.97
N MET A 441 -17.16 0.99 -10.05
CA MET A 441 -18.21 1.96 -9.78
C MET A 441 -18.99 1.50 -8.54
N VAL A 442 -19.43 2.45 -7.73
CA VAL A 442 -20.22 2.19 -6.53
C VAL A 442 -21.56 2.88 -6.63
N TRP A 443 -22.62 2.22 -6.15
CA TRP A 443 -24.00 2.71 -6.18
C TRP A 443 -24.71 2.48 -4.83
N PRO A 444 -25.59 3.38 -4.34
CA PRO A 444 -25.75 4.78 -4.72
C PRO A 444 -24.73 5.67 -4.00
N THR A 445 -24.03 6.52 -4.73
CA THR A 445 -23.26 7.64 -4.14
C THR A 445 -24.19 8.85 -4.01
N ARG A 446 -24.10 9.61 -2.91
CA ARG A 446 -24.85 10.87 -2.73
C ARG A 446 -24.77 11.73 -4.00
N GLY A 447 -25.93 12.09 -4.60
CA GLY A 447 -26.00 13.06 -5.70
C GLY A 447 -26.52 12.58 -7.06
N ALA A 448 -27.06 11.37 -7.19
CA ALA A 448 -27.82 10.99 -8.40
C ALA A 448 -29.32 10.84 -8.06
N PRO A 449 -30.11 11.94 -8.03
CA PRO A 449 -31.54 11.84 -7.81
C PRO A 449 -32.30 11.06 -8.89
N ASP A 450 -31.71 10.75 -10.05
CA ASP A 450 -32.44 10.19 -11.20
C ASP A 450 -31.68 9.10 -12.02
N ALA A 451 -30.56 8.55 -11.55
CA ALA A 451 -29.99 7.41 -12.30
C ALA A 451 -30.68 6.11 -11.85
N ALA A 452 -31.39 5.48 -12.78
CA ALA A 452 -31.85 4.11 -12.60
C ALA A 452 -30.64 3.20 -12.32
N PRO A 453 -30.81 2.11 -11.54
CA PRO A 453 -29.77 1.08 -11.45
C PRO A 453 -29.34 0.66 -12.87
N PRO A 454 -28.07 0.28 -13.08
CA PRO A 454 -27.64 -0.21 -14.38
C PRO A 454 -28.61 -1.31 -14.84
N PRO A 455 -29.13 -1.24 -16.09
CA PRO A 455 -30.04 -2.26 -16.59
C PRO A 455 -29.31 -3.62 -16.50
N ASP A 456 -30.01 -4.61 -15.92
CA ASP A 456 -29.57 -5.96 -15.54
C ASP A 456 -29.25 -6.21 -14.05
N VAL A 457 -30.08 -5.67 -13.16
CA VAL A 457 -30.32 -6.27 -11.83
C VAL A 457 -31.79 -6.66 -11.73
N ASP A 458 -32.13 -7.87 -12.17
CA ASP A 458 -33.40 -8.51 -11.77
C ASP A 458 -33.29 -8.87 -10.29
N LEU A 459 -34.18 -8.30 -9.47
CA LEU A 459 -34.33 -8.57 -8.03
C LEU A 459 -35.08 -9.89 -7.76
#